data_AF-A0A7J8ESS1-F1
#
_entry.id   AF-A0A7J8ESS1-F1
#
_cell.length_a   1.000
_cell.length_b   1.000
_cell.length_c   1.000
_cell.angle_alpha   90.00
_cell.angle_beta   90.00
_cell.angle_gamma   90.00
#
_symmetry.space_group_name_H-M   'P 1'
#
loop_
_entity.id
_entity.type
_entity.pdbx_description
1 polymer ?
#
loop_
_entity_poly.entity_id
_entity_poly.type
_entity_poly.pdbx_seq_one_letter_code
_entity_poly.pdbx_strand_id
1 'polypeptide(L)'
;MMSGRPGRKPLQFLPDEARSLPPPKLTDPRLVYIGFLGYCSGLLDNAIRRRPVMLTGLHRQLLYVTSFVFIGYYLLKRQDYMYAVKDHDMFAYIKSHPDDFPEKGISS
;
A
#
# COMPACT_ATOMS: atom_id res chain seq x y z
N MET A 1 -10.49 10.67 -9.82
CA MET A 1 -10.34 9.96 -11.12
C MET A 1 -10.96 8.56 -11.12
N MET A 2 -10.67 7.65 -10.17
CA MET A 2 -11.22 6.27 -10.20
C MET A 2 -12.55 6.07 -9.46
N SER A 3 -13.26 7.14 -9.10
CA SER A 3 -14.46 7.04 -8.25
C SER A 3 -15.67 6.43 -8.96
N GLY A 4 -15.74 6.52 -10.29
CA GLY A 4 -16.83 6.05 -11.13
C GLY A 4 -16.56 4.73 -11.87
N ARG A 5 -15.54 3.94 -11.48
CA ARG A 5 -15.27 2.65 -12.12
C ARG A 5 -16.49 1.71 -11.99
N PRO A 6 -17.02 1.15 -13.08
CA PRO A 6 -18.13 0.21 -13.02
C PRO A 6 -17.73 -1.02 -12.19
N GLY A 7 -18.64 -1.48 -11.32
CA GLY A 7 -18.39 -2.61 -10.39
C GLY A 7 -17.75 -2.22 -9.05
N ARG A 8 -17.45 -0.94 -8.81
CA ARG A 8 -17.00 -0.46 -7.49
C ARG A 8 -18.09 -0.60 -6.45
N LYS A 9 -17.90 -1.46 -5.45
CA LYS A 9 -18.75 -1.51 -4.25
C LYS A 9 -18.31 -0.44 -3.25
N PRO A 10 -19.20 0.46 -2.79
CA PRO A 10 -18.83 1.48 -1.81
C PRO A 10 -18.37 0.83 -0.50
N LEU A 11 -17.43 1.48 0.20
CA LEU A 11 -16.88 1.04 1.51
C LEU A 11 -16.12 -0.30 1.53
N GLN A 12 -15.94 -0.97 0.40
CA GLN A 12 -15.11 -2.16 0.34
C GLN A 12 -13.62 -1.77 0.31
N PHE A 13 -12.90 -1.99 1.42
CA PHE A 13 -11.47 -1.65 1.53
C PHE A 13 -10.60 -2.46 0.56
N LEU A 14 -10.88 -3.76 0.47
CA LEU A 14 -10.23 -4.69 -0.45
C LEU A 14 -11.29 -5.56 -1.14
N PRO A 15 -11.48 -5.46 -2.46
CA PRO A 15 -12.44 -6.29 -3.19
C PRO A 15 -11.91 -7.71 -3.40
N ASP A 16 -12.80 -8.64 -3.72
CA ASP A 16 -12.44 -10.05 -3.93
C ASP A 16 -11.48 -10.24 -5.11
N GLU A 17 -11.55 -9.37 -6.12
CA GLU A 17 -10.61 -9.33 -7.25
C GLU A 17 -9.16 -9.09 -6.78
N ALA A 18 -8.96 -8.35 -5.68
CA ALA A 18 -7.63 -8.11 -5.10
C ALA A 18 -6.97 -9.38 -4.56
N ARG A 19 -7.72 -10.49 -4.39
CA ARG A 19 -7.15 -11.79 -4.00
C ARG A 19 -6.40 -12.47 -5.14
N SER A 20 -6.63 -12.07 -6.39
CA SER A 20 -5.88 -12.58 -7.55
C SER A 20 -4.46 -12.02 -7.62
N LEU A 21 -4.21 -10.88 -6.97
CA LEU A 21 -2.90 -10.24 -6.93
C LEU A 21 -1.98 -10.91 -5.90
N PRO A 22 -0.67 -11.03 -6.19
CA PRO A 22 0.29 -11.54 -5.24
C PRO A 22 0.35 -10.60 -4.02
N PRO A 23 0.16 -11.11 -2.79
CA PRO A 23 0.20 -10.27 -1.60
C PRO A 23 1.64 -9.79 -1.30
N PRO A 24 1.79 -8.64 -0.63
CA PRO A 24 3.09 -8.17 -0.18
C PRO A 24 3.74 -9.20 0.76
N LYS A 25 5.05 -9.40 0.61
CA LYS A 25 5.81 -10.32 1.48
C LYS A 25 5.96 -9.70 2.86
N LEU A 26 6.07 -10.53 3.90
CA LEU A 26 6.35 -10.06 5.26
C LEU A 26 7.72 -9.36 5.37
N THR A 27 8.65 -9.69 4.48
CA THR A 27 9.99 -9.09 4.39
C THR A 27 10.07 -7.97 3.35
N ASP A 28 8.93 -7.44 2.88
CA ASP A 28 8.91 -6.31 1.95
C ASP A 28 9.61 -5.09 2.59
N PRO A 29 10.59 -4.46 1.94
CA PRO A 29 11.29 -3.29 2.46
C PRO A 29 10.35 -2.15 2.85
N ARG A 30 9.22 -1.98 2.15
CA ARG A 30 8.20 -0.98 2.48
C ARG A 30 7.56 -1.28 3.84
N LEU A 31 7.24 -2.55 4.10
CA LEU A 31 6.65 -3.00 5.35
C LEU A 31 7.64 -2.91 6.51
N VAL A 32 8.90 -3.28 6.26
CA VAL A 32 10.00 -3.12 7.24
C VAL A 32 10.17 -1.65 7.62
N TYR A 33 10.14 -0.74 6.64
CA TYR A 33 10.21 0.69 6.90
C TYR A 33 9.02 1.19 7.73
N ILE A 34 7.80 0.71 7.47
CA ILE A 34 6.63 1.04 8.30
C ILE A 34 6.79 0.52 9.74
N GLY A 35 7.33 -0.69 9.91
CA GLY A 35 7.67 -1.21 11.23
C GLY A 35 8.71 -0.36 11.95
N PHE A 36 9.72 0.13 11.23
CA PHE A 36 10.72 1.08 11.74
C PHE A 36 10.07 2.41 12.16
N LEU A 37 9.12 2.94 11.40
CA LEU A 37 8.34 4.12 11.83
C LEU A 37 7.55 3.85 13.12
N GLY A 38 6.99 2.65 13.27
CA GLY A 38 6.37 2.22 14.52
C GLY A 38 7.36 2.22 15.69
N TYR A 39 8.59 1.75 15.48
CA TYR A 39 9.65 1.81 16.48
C TYR A 39 10.01 3.25 16.85
N CYS A 40 10.21 4.13 15.86
CA CYS A 40 10.45 5.56 16.09
C CYS A 40 9.31 6.22 16.88
N SER A 41 8.05 5.84 16.62
CA SER A 41 6.90 6.36 17.37
C SER A 41 6.94 5.96 18.86
N GLY A 42 7.36 4.74 19.17
CA GLY A 42 7.55 4.27 20.55
C GLY A 42 8.69 4.99 21.27
N LEU A 43 9.80 5.26 20.58
CA LEU A 43 10.89 6.07 21.14
C LEU A 43 10.45 7.51 21.42
N LEU A 44 9.67 8.08 20.49
CA LEU A 44 9.15 9.44 20.60
C LEU A 44 8.12 9.58 21.74
N ASP A 45 7.25 8.60 21.96
CA ASP A 45 6.31 8.57 23.11
C ASP A 45 7.08 8.55 24.45
N ASN A 46 8.17 7.79 24.53
CA ASN A 46 9.03 7.79 25.71
C ASN A 46 9.75 9.12 25.92
N ALA A 47 10.23 9.75 24.84
CA ALA A 47 10.90 11.05 24.88
C ALA A 47 9.96 12.17 25.37
N ILE A 48 8.73 12.22 24.87
CA ILE A 48 7.71 13.21 25.29
C ILE A 48 7.41 13.07 26.79
N ARG A 49 7.31 11.84 27.28
CA ARG A 49 7.00 11.55 28.69
C ARG A 49 8.21 11.65 29.62
N ARG A 50 9.36 12.14 29.14
CA ARG A 50 10.63 12.26 29.89
C ARG A 50 11.05 10.95 30.56
N ARG A 51 10.77 9.81 29.91
CA ARG A 51 11.20 8.47 30.37
C ARG A 51 12.50 8.08 29.65
N PRO A 52 13.35 7.21 30.23
CA PRO A 52 14.53 6.71 29.53
C PRO A 52 14.11 5.97 28.27
N VAL A 53 14.52 6.53 27.12
CA VAL A 53 13.95 6.26 25.79
C VAL A 53 14.12 4.80 25.35
N MET A 54 15.29 4.22 25.63
CA MET A 54 15.68 2.90 25.11
C MET A 54 15.23 1.73 26.00
N LEU A 55 15.07 1.94 27.31
CA LEU A 55 14.87 0.85 28.27
C LEU A 55 13.43 0.73 28.78
N THR A 56 12.65 1.81 28.71
CA THR A 56 11.31 1.83 29.30
C THR A 56 10.27 1.39 28.29
N GLY A 57 9.41 0.44 28.67
CA GLY A 57 8.19 0.15 27.91
C GLY A 57 8.42 -0.66 26.64
N LEU A 58 9.27 -1.68 26.68
CA LEU A 58 9.46 -2.66 25.58
C LEU A 58 8.12 -3.23 25.07
N HIS A 59 7.18 -3.52 25.97
CA HIS A 59 5.82 -3.98 25.59
C HIS A 59 5.07 -2.94 24.74
N ARG A 60 5.25 -1.64 25.01
CA ARG A 60 4.63 -0.56 24.22
C ARG A 60 5.32 -0.40 22.88
N GLN A 61 6.65 -0.43 22.86
CA GLN A 61 7.42 -0.40 21.61
C GLN A 61 7.03 -1.55 20.69
N LEU A 62 6.89 -2.76 21.23
CA LEU A 62 6.43 -3.93 20.50
C LEU A 62 4.98 -3.76 19.99
N LEU A 63 4.10 -3.15 20.79
CA LEU A 63 2.73 -2.81 20.37
C LEU A 63 2.71 -1.77 19.23
N TYR A 64 3.52 -0.72 19.31
CA TYR A 64 3.64 0.28 18.23
C TYR A 64 4.16 -0.36 16.94
N VAL A 65 5.22 -1.17 17.00
CA VAL A 65 5.75 -1.85 15.81
C VAL A 65 4.71 -2.80 15.20
N THR A 66 4.09 -3.65 16.01
CA THR A 66 3.10 -4.63 15.53
C THR A 66 1.86 -3.97 14.94
N SER A 67 1.34 -2.90 15.56
CA SER A 67 0.21 -2.14 15.02
C SER A 67 0.53 -1.44 13.70
N PHE A 68 1.72 -0.82 13.58
CA PHE A 68 2.17 -0.20 12.34
C PHE A 68 2.36 -1.23 11.23
N VAL A 69 2.99 -2.37 11.51
CA VAL A 69 3.15 -3.46 10.54
C VAL A 69 1.78 -4.00 10.11
N PHE A 70 0.86 -4.22 11.05
CA PHE A 70 -0.48 -4.72 10.75
C PHE A 70 -1.25 -3.76 9.82
N ILE A 71 -1.33 -2.48 10.18
CA ILE A 71 -2.03 -1.47 9.37
C ILE A 71 -1.31 -1.27 8.03
N GLY A 72 0.02 -1.18 8.05
CA GLY A 72 0.87 -1.02 6.87
C GLY A 72 0.71 -2.14 5.86
N TYR A 73 0.57 -3.39 6.32
CA TYR A 73 0.35 -4.54 5.46
C TYR A 73 -0.94 -4.40 4.63
N TYR A 74 -2.05 -4.02 5.25
CA TYR A 74 -3.31 -3.82 4.54
C TYR A 74 -3.30 -2.58 3.64
N LEU A 75 -2.60 -1.52 4.05
CA LEU A 75 -2.42 -0.32 3.21
C LEU A 75 -1.62 -0.64 1.95
N LEU A 76 -0.50 -1.38 2.07
CA LEU A 76 0.30 -1.81 0.94
C LEU A 76 -0.50 -2.72 0.00
N LYS A 77 -1.25 -3.68 0.56
CA LYS A 77 -2.12 -4.54 -0.24
C LYS A 77 -3.18 -3.76 -1.02
N ARG A 78 -3.74 -2.71 -0.43
CA ARG A 78 -4.67 -1.81 -1.12
C ARG A 78 -3.97 -0.95 -2.17
N GLN A 79 -2.76 -0.48 -1.87
CA GLN A 79 -1.95 0.29 -2.79
C GLN A 79 -1.66 -0.50 -4.06
N ASP A 80 -1.13 -1.72 -3.93
CA ASP A 80 -0.81 -2.58 -5.07
C ASP A 80 -2.06 -2.90 -5.90
N TYR A 81 -3.20 -3.13 -5.23
CA TYR A 81 -4.48 -3.29 -5.92
C TYR A 81 -4.87 -2.05 -6.73
N MET A 82 -4.78 -0.85 -6.15
CA MET A 82 -5.15 0.39 -6.85
C MET A 82 -4.25 0.66 -8.07
N TYR A 83 -2.96 0.33 -7.99
CA TYR A 83 -2.05 0.44 -9.14
C TYR A 83 -2.35 -0.61 -10.21
N ALA A 84 -2.61 -1.87 -9.83
CA ALA A 84 -2.99 -2.91 -10.78
C ALA A 84 -4.29 -2.56 -11.53
N VAL A 85 -5.27 -2.02 -10.83
CA VAL A 85 -6.54 -1.50 -11.39
C VAL A 85 -6.26 -0.38 -12.40
N LYS A 86 -5.35 0.54 -12.06
CA LYS A 86 -4.98 1.67 -12.93
C LYS A 86 -4.34 1.20 -14.22
N ASP A 87 -3.41 0.27 -14.13
CA ASP A 87 -2.71 -0.28 -15.28
C ASP A 87 -3.67 -1.09 -16.16
N HIS A 88 -4.57 -1.89 -15.56
CA HIS A 88 -5.61 -2.59 -16.28
C HIS A 88 -6.51 -1.64 -17.09
N ASP A 89 -6.97 -0.54 -16.48
CA ASP A 89 -7.83 0.44 -17.17
C ASP A 89 -7.06 1.19 -18.27
N MET A 90 -5.78 1.49 -18.05
CA MET A 90 -4.92 2.11 -19.05
C MET A 90 -4.73 1.20 -20.26
N PHE A 91 -4.41 -0.08 -20.06
CA PHE A 91 -4.25 -1.03 -21.16
C PHE A 91 -5.57 -1.29 -21.89
N ALA A 92 -6.69 -1.38 -21.17
CA ALA A 92 -8.01 -1.50 -21.79
C ALA A 92 -8.34 -0.29 -22.65
N TYR A 93 -8.01 0.92 -22.18
CA TYR A 93 -8.22 2.16 -22.92
C TYR A 93 -7.39 2.20 -24.21
N ILE A 94 -6.08 1.97 -24.13
CA ILE A 94 -5.17 1.93 -25.29
C ILE A 94 -5.65 0.90 -26.33
N LYS A 95 -6.04 -0.29 -25.89
CA LYS A 95 -6.55 -1.35 -26.78
C LYS A 95 -7.85 -0.96 -27.49
N SER A 96 -8.72 -0.19 -26.83
CA SER A 96 -10.00 0.25 -27.38
C SER A 96 -9.89 1.46 -28.32
N HIS A 97 -8.79 2.22 -28.26
CA HIS A 97 -8.55 3.43 -29.06
C HIS A 97 -7.20 3.35 -29.78
N PRO A 98 -7.03 2.41 -30.75
CA PRO A 98 -5.77 2.27 -31.47
C PRO A 98 -5.40 3.52 -32.29
N ASP A 99 -6.40 4.28 -32.75
CA ASP A 99 -6.19 5.51 -33.54
C ASP A 99 -5.52 6.64 -32.73
N ASP A 100 -5.74 6.68 -31.41
CA ASP A 100 -5.15 7.67 -30.51
C ASP A 100 -3.69 7.33 -30.13
N PHE A 101 -3.30 6.05 -30.29
CA PHE A 101 -1.99 5.53 -29.90
C PHE A 101 -1.32 4.76 -31.06
N PRO A 102 -0.95 5.45 -32.16
CA PRO A 102 -0.27 4.81 -33.28
C PRO A 102 1.11 4.27 -32.85
N GLU A 103 1.40 3.02 -33.21
CA GLU A 103 2.73 2.43 -33.00
C GLU A 103 3.75 3.15 -33.89
N LYS A 104 4.67 3.87 -33.25
CA LYS A 104 5.70 4.62 -33.94
C LYS A 104 6.80 3.66 -34.41
N GLY A 105 6.57 3.00 -35.55
CA GLY A 105 7.50 2.03 -36.13
C GLY A 105 7.15 1.48 -37.52
N ILE A 106 5.96 1.74 -38.06
CA ILE A 106 5.57 1.33 -39.42
C ILE A 106 5.09 2.55 -40.19
N SER A 107 5.97 3.53 -40.37
CA SER A 107 5.85 4.53 -41.43
C SER A 107 6.89 4.19 -42.50
N SER A 108 6.45 3.46 -43.52
CA SER A 108 7.14 3.40 -44.82
C SER A 108 7.00 4.72 -45.57
#